data_AF-G3JWV4-F1
#
_entry.id   AF-G3JWV4-F1
#
_cell.length_a   1.000
_cell.length_b   1.000
_cell.length_c   1.000
_cell.angle_alpha   90.00
_cell.angle_beta   90.00
_cell.angle_gamma   90.00
#
_symmetry.space_group_name_H-M   'P 1'
#
loop_
_entity.id
_entity.type
_entity.pdbx_description
1 polymer ?
#
loop_
_entity_poly.entity_id
_entity_poly.type
_entity_poly.pdbx_seq_one_letter_code
_entity_poly.pdbx_strand_id
1 'polypeptide(L)'
;IAEGIWYPKGGFNRVLQSLETIAVKYGAKFNYNNDVQEIIIDDKGVAKGIKLNNGDVVNSDIVICNADLVYAYNKLLPKTPYAEKLGNRKLTSSSISFYRSMNQIIPQMSVHNIFLSEHYKPSFDQIFKDHTLPGSPSFYVNVPSRVDPTAAPEGKDTIVVLVPIGHITSNPDIDFDKLVERAREQVIDTIEKRLNVSNFKSMIDHELINDPRSWQNEFNL
;
A
#
# COMPACT_ATOMS: atom_id res chain seq x y z
N ILE A 1 16.87 -24.17 -4.43
CA ILE A 1 15.69 -23.45 -4.91
C ILE A 1 14.54 -23.93 -4.05
N ALA A 2 13.97 -23.07 -3.20
CA ALA A 2 12.84 -23.43 -2.37
C ALA A 2 11.58 -22.89 -3.06
N GLU A 3 10.87 -23.75 -3.77
CA GLU A 3 9.58 -23.41 -4.37
C GLU A 3 8.49 -23.48 -3.29
N GLY A 4 7.58 -22.51 -3.25
CA GLY A 4 6.46 -22.48 -2.30
C GLY A 4 6.06 -21.07 -1.87
N ILE A 5 4.90 -20.97 -1.20
CA ILE A 5 4.41 -19.75 -0.54
C ILE A 5 4.77 -19.84 0.94
N TRP A 6 5.60 -18.91 1.41
CA TRP A 6 6.09 -18.90 2.78
C TRP A 6 5.52 -17.71 3.54
N TYR A 7 5.20 -17.92 4.83
CA TYR A 7 4.74 -16.88 5.72
C TYR A 7 5.76 -16.69 6.86
N PRO A 8 6.32 -15.47 7.05
CA PRO A 8 7.20 -15.20 8.18
C PRO A 8 6.37 -15.17 9.47
N LYS A 9 6.70 -16.03 10.43
CA LYS A 9 6.03 -16.04 11.74
C LYS A 9 6.18 -14.68 12.43
N GLY A 10 5.06 -14.09 12.84
CA GLY A 10 4.94 -12.70 13.31
C GLY A 10 4.64 -11.68 12.20
N GLY A 11 4.39 -12.13 10.97
CA GLY A 11 4.05 -11.31 9.81
C GLY A 11 5.25 -10.68 9.10
N PHE A 12 4.98 -10.04 7.95
CA PHE A 12 6.00 -9.47 7.07
C PHE A 12 6.88 -8.40 7.74
N ASN A 13 6.38 -7.71 8.76
CA ASN A 13 7.17 -6.76 9.55
C ASN A 13 8.41 -7.42 10.17
N ARG A 14 8.37 -8.72 10.51
CA ARG A 14 9.54 -9.46 11.01
C ARG A 14 10.70 -9.50 10.04
N VAL A 15 10.42 -9.51 8.73
CA VAL A 15 11.47 -9.46 7.71
C VAL A 15 12.20 -8.11 7.79
N LEU A 16 11.45 -7.01 7.88
CA LEU A 16 12.00 -5.66 8.00
C LEU A 16 12.82 -5.50 9.29
N GLN A 17 12.28 -5.91 10.43
CA GLN A 17 12.99 -5.90 11.72
C GLN A 17 14.29 -6.71 11.67
N SER A 18 14.29 -7.85 10.97
CA SER A 18 15.47 -8.70 10.83
C SER A 18 16.54 -8.01 9.99
N LEU A 19 16.15 -7.38 8.87
CA LEU A 19 17.06 -6.61 8.03
C LEU A 19 17.66 -5.42 8.78
N GLU A 20 16.84 -4.67 9.52
CA GLU A 20 17.29 -3.57 10.37
C GLU A 20 18.29 -4.04 11.43
N THR A 21 17.96 -5.13 12.15
CA THR A 21 18.84 -5.72 13.17
C THR A 21 20.20 -6.10 12.58
N ILE A 22 20.21 -6.71 11.39
CA ILE A 22 21.45 -7.07 10.69
C ILE A 22 22.21 -5.79 10.30
N ALA A 23 21.55 -4.80 9.73
CA ALA A 23 22.19 -3.55 9.32
C ALA A 23 22.83 -2.81 10.51
N VAL A 24 22.11 -2.70 11.63
CA VAL A 24 22.61 -2.09 12.87
C VAL A 24 23.83 -2.85 13.42
N LYS A 25 23.81 -4.19 13.37
CA LYS A 25 24.96 -5.02 13.77
C LYS A 25 26.22 -4.70 12.96
N TYR A 26 26.08 -4.29 11.71
CA TYR A 26 27.18 -3.85 10.84
C TYR A 26 27.42 -2.33 10.85
N GLY A 27 26.85 -1.61 11.82
CA GLY A 27 27.11 -0.19 12.06
C GLY A 27 26.17 0.79 11.36
N ALA A 28 25.11 0.32 10.69
CA ALA A 28 24.10 1.21 10.16
C ALA A 28 23.36 1.97 11.28
N LYS A 29 22.98 3.21 11.01
CA LYS A 29 22.19 4.06 11.91
C LYS A 29 20.87 4.40 11.24
N PHE A 30 19.77 4.25 11.98
CA PHE A 30 18.43 4.61 11.52
C PHE A 30 17.98 5.86 12.27
N ASN A 31 17.64 6.91 11.52
CA ASN A 31 17.12 8.16 12.07
C ASN A 31 15.66 8.31 11.62
N TYR A 32 14.74 7.82 12.45
CA TYR A 32 13.30 7.91 12.19
C TYR A 32 12.75 9.30 12.47
N ASN A 33 11.59 9.64 11.91
CA ASN A 33 10.93 10.94 12.08
C ASN A 33 11.80 12.14 11.65
N ASN A 34 12.66 11.93 10.66
CA ASN A 34 13.59 12.92 10.12
C ASN A 34 13.42 13.00 8.60
N ASP A 35 12.34 13.64 8.16
CA ASP A 35 12.00 13.69 6.73
C ASP A 35 13.07 14.46 5.95
N VAL A 36 13.57 13.84 4.88
CA VAL A 36 14.49 14.48 3.95
C VAL A 36 13.73 15.48 3.09
N GLN A 37 14.16 16.74 3.10
CA GLN A 37 13.57 17.80 2.27
C GLN A 37 14.33 18.01 0.97
N GLU A 38 15.64 17.74 0.96
CA GLU A 38 16.49 18.05 -0.17
C GLU A 38 17.70 17.09 -0.20
N ILE A 39 18.07 16.66 -1.41
CA ILE A 39 19.37 16.07 -1.70
C ILE A 39 20.28 17.21 -2.18
N ILE A 40 21.31 17.49 -1.41
CA ILE A 40 22.24 18.60 -1.68
C ILE A 40 23.18 18.16 -2.80
N ILE A 41 23.25 18.94 -3.87
CA ILE A 41 24.15 18.72 -5.00
C ILE A 41 25.07 19.92 -5.21
N ASP A 42 26.31 19.68 -5.63
CA ASP A 42 27.21 20.76 -6.03
C ASP A 42 26.91 21.28 -7.46
N ASP A 43 27.67 22.30 -7.87
CA ASP A 43 27.60 22.93 -9.19
C ASP A 43 27.91 21.98 -10.35
N LYS A 44 28.55 20.84 -10.07
CA LYS A 44 28.86 19.77 -11.04
C LYS A 44 27.81 18.66 -11.02
N GLY A 45 26.78 18.77 -10.19
CA GLY A 45 25.71 17.78 -10.05
C GLY A 45 26.06 16.58 -9.17
N VAL A 46 27.12 16.67 -8.36
CA VAL A 46 27.53 15.58 -7.44
C VAL A 46 26.81 15.77 -6.10
N ALA A 47 26.12 14.71 -5.65
CA ALA A 47 25.48 14.71 -4.33
C ALA A 47 26.51 14.84 -3.20
N LYS A 48 26.20 15.67 -2.20
CA LYS A 48 27.05 15.96 -1.02
C LYS A 48 26.40 15.59 0.31
N GLY A 49 25.14 15.18 0.28
CA GLY A 49 24.38 14.86 1.48
C GLY A 49 22.91 15.19 1.32
N ILE A 50 22.24 15.33 2.46
CA ILE A 50 20.82 15.61 2.56
C ILE A 50 20.55 16.75 3.54
N LYS A 51 19.46 17.48 3.30
CA LYS A 51 18.89 18.42 4.25
C LYS A 51 17.60 17.86 4.83
N LEU A 52 17.46 17.92 6.14
CA LEU A 52 16.30 17.45 6.87
C LEU A 52 15.26 18.56 7.04
N ASN A 53 14.03 18.18 7.42
CA ASN A 53 12.91 19.10 7.63
C ASN A 53 13.14 20.12 8.75
N ASN A 54 13.95 19.79 9.75
CA ASN A 54 14.37 20.70 10.81
C ASN A 54 15.47 21.69 10.37
N GLY A 55 15.98 21.58 9.15
CA GLY A 55 17.06 22.39 8.60
C GLY A 55 18.46 21.80 8.75
N ASP A 56 18.63 20.70 9.49
CA ASP A 56 19.92 20.05 9.68
C ASP A 56 20.46 19.48 8.37
N VAL A 57 21.79 19.47 8.24
CA VAL A 57 22.49 18.93 7.09
C VAL A 57 23.30 17.71 7.49
N VAL A 58 23.09 16.61 6.77
CA VAL A 58 23.86 15.38 6.92
C VAL A 58 24.71 15.20 5.66
N ASN A 59 26.02 15.45 5.78
CA ASN A 59 26.97 15.29 4.69
C ASN A 59 27.28 13.80 4.44
N SER A 60 27.44 13.42 3.17
CA SER A 60 27.86 12.07 2.77
C SER A 60 28.54 12.07 1.40
N ASP A 61 29.41 11.08 1.18
CA ASP A 61 30.06 10.86 -0.12
C ASP A 61 29.10 10.24 -1.15
N ILE A 62 28.11 9.49 -0.66
CA ILE A 62 27.12 8.77 -1.46
C ILE A 62 25.73 9.00 -0.85
N VAL A 63 24.75 9.25 -1.72
CA VAL A 63 23.33 9.30 -1.37
C VAL A 63 22.59 8.25 -2.18
N ILE A 64 21.91 7.33 -1.51
CA ILE A 64 21.01 6.35 -2.14
C ILE A 64 19.58 6.78 -1.78
N CYS A 65 18.80 7.18 -2.80
CA CYS A 65 17.42 7.57 -2.61
C CYS A 65 16.49 6.39 -2.91
N ASN A 66 15.74 5.95 -1.90
CA ASN A 66 14.71 4.92 -2.01
C ASN A 66 13.28 5.48 -1.93
N ALA A 67 13.13 6.81 -2.07
CA ALA A 67 11.82 7.43 -2.23
C ALA A 67 11.27 7.18 -3.64
N ASP A 68 9.98 7.41 -3.86
CA ASP A 68 9.39 7.35 -5.19
C ASP A 68 10.16 8.21 -6.20
N LEU A 69 10.32 7.68 -7.42
CA LEU A 69 11.14 8.32 -8.45
C LEU A 69 10.60 9.69 -8.86
N VAL A 70 9.29 9.79 -9.08
CA VAL A 70 8.66 11.05 -9.49
C VAL A 70 8.76 12.05 -8.35
N TYR A 71 8.50 11.62 -7.12
CA TYR A 71 8.68 12.45 -5.92
C TYR A 71 10.12 12.94 -5.78
N ALA A 72 11.10 12.05 -5.81
CA ALA A 72 12.51 12.39 -5.62
C ALA A 72 12.99 13.45 -6.63
N TYR A 73 12.67 13.27 -7.92
CA TYR A 73 13.07 14.21 -8.97
C TYR A 73 12.34 15.56 -8.92
N ASN A 74 11.12 15.61 -8.39
CA ASN A 74 10.32 16.83 -8.37
C ASN A 74 10.34 17.59 -7.04
N LYS A 75 10.75 16.93 -5.95
CA LYS A 75 10.72 17.47 -4.58
C LYS A 75 12.08 17.47 -3.89
N LEU A 76 12.89 16.43 -4.06
CA LEU A 76 14.17 16.30 -3.35
C LEU A 76 15.36 16.83 -4.17
N LEU A 77 15.23 16.93 -5.49
CA LEU A 77 16.27 17.41 -6.39
C LEU A 77 15.85 18.71 -7.08
N PRO A 78 16.82 19.50 -7.59
CA PRO A 78 16.50 20.67 -8.42
C PRO A 78 15.65 20.28 -9.63
N LYS A 79 14.63 21.09 -9.90
CA LYS A 79 13.72 20.84 -11.01
C LYS A 79 14.45 20.90 -12.35
N THR A 80 14.18 19.91 -13.19
CA THR A 80 14.70 19.81 -14.55
C THR A 80 13.57 19.49 -15.53
N PRO A 81 13.71 19.76 -16.84
CA PRO A 81 12.74 19.32 -17.84
C PRO A 81 12.54 17.79 -17.86
N TYR A 82 13.52 17.02 -17.37
CA TYR A 82 13.39 15.57 -17.21
C TYR A 82 12.42 15.23 -16.07
N ALA A 83 12.51 15.91 -14.93
CA ALA A 83 11.59 15.74 -13.79
C ALA A 83 10.13 16.01 -14.19
N GLU A 84 9.88 17.04 -15.00
CA GLU A 84 8.54 17.35 -15.53
C GLU A 84 8.04 16.25 -16.48
N LYS A 85 8.90 15.70 -17.33
CA LYS A 85 8.55 14.58 -18.22
C LYS A 85 8.23 13.30 -17.43
N LEU A 86 8.88 13.06 -16.29
CA LEU A 86 8.57 11.92 -15.42
C LEU A 86 7.15 12.00 -14.88
N GLY A 87 6.69 13.18 -14.46
CA GLY A 87 5.33 13.39 -13.94
C GLY A 87 4.21 13.10 -14.95
N ASN A 88 4.52 13.08 -16.26
CA ASN A 88 3.57 12.79 -17.33
C ASN A 88 3.57 11.31 -17.78
N ARG A 89 4.34 10.44 -17.11
CA ARG A 89 4.35 9.01 -17.43
C ARG A 89 3.04 8.37 -17.01
N LYS A 90 2.63 7.34 -17.76
CA LYS A 90 1.46 6.52 -17.39
C LYS A 90 1.76 5.81 -16.08
N LEU A 91 0.93 6.04 -15.08
CA LEU A 91 1.00 5.36 -13.79
C LEU A 91 0.26 4.02 -13.85
N THR A 92 0.57 3.16 -12.90
CA THR A 92 -0.15 1.89 -12.71
C THR A 92 -1.47 2.13 -11.98
N SER A 93 -2.25 1.08 -11.78
CA SER A 93 -3.41 1.12 -10.87
C SER A 93 -2.97 1.44 -9.45
N SER A 94 -3.93 1.93 -8.65
CA SER A 94 -3.80 2.03 -7.20
C SER A 94 -4.71 1.02 -6.51
N SER A 95 -4.92 1.16 -5.20
CA SER A 95 -5.77 0.25 -4.45
C SER A 95 -6.44 0.92 -3.26
N ILE A 96 -7.58 0.35 -2.85
CA ILE A 96 -8.13 0.53 -1.51
C ILE A 96 -7.80 -0.73 -0.71
N SER A 97 -7.22 -0.54 0.47
CA SER A 97 -6.94 -1.61 1.43
C SER A 97 -7.84 -1.44 2.65
N PHE A 98 -8.59 -2.50 2.98
CA PHE A 98 -9.33 -2.60 4.24
C PHE A 98 -8.61 -3.57 5.16
N TYR A 99 -8.17 -3.09 6.32
CA TYR A 99 -7.60 -3.92 7.38
C TYR A 99 -8.66 -4.08 8.46
N ARG A 100 -9.16 -5.30 8.65
CA ARG A 100 -10.30 -5.58 9.52
C ARG A 100 -9.90 -6.55 10.62
N SER A 101 -10.23 -6.20 11.86
CA SER A 101 -10.31 -7.20 12.92
C SER A 101 -11.71 -7.79 12.93
N MET A 102 -11.79 -9.10 12.92
CA MET A 102 -13.03 -9.85 12.93
C MET A 102 -13.28 -10.36 14.35
N ASN A 103 -14.51 -10.24 14.84
CA ASN A 103 -14.88 -10.72 16.18
C ASN A 103 -15.01 -12.25 16.28
N GLN A 104 -14.91 -12.96 15.14
CA GLN A 104 -14.95 -14.41 15.07
C GLN A 104 -14.12 -14.93 13.87
N ILE A 105 -13.87 -16.24 13.87
CA ILE A 105 -13.26 -16.95 12.76
C ILE A 105 -14.22 -17.04 11.56
N ILE A 106 -13.69 -16.84 10.34
CA ILE A 106 -14.42 -17.06 9.07
C ILE A 106 -13.97 -18.40 8.47
N PRO A 107 -14.66 -19.53 8.77
CA PRO A 107 -14.17 -20.85 8.41
C PRO A 107 -14.11 -21.12 6.89
N GLN A 108 -14.84 -20.34 6.08
CA GLN A 108 -14.89 -20.46 4.63
C GLN A 108 -13.63 -19.91 3.94
N MET A 109 -12.82 -19.10 4.63
CA MET A 109 -11.64 -18.46 4.03
C MET A 109 -10.35 -19.25 4.30
N SER A 110 -9.51 -19.32 3.27
CA SER A 110 -8.14 -19.81 3.35
C SER A 110 -7.16 -18.66 3.65
N VAL A 111 -5.86 -18.94 3.70
CA VAL A 111 -4.82 -17.92 3.91
C VAL A 111 -4.89 -16.82 2.84
N HIS A 112 -5.08 -17.23 1.58
CA HIS A 112 -5.13 -16.37 0.40
C HIS A 112 -6.42 -16.67 -0.36
N ASN A 113 -7.21 -15.63 -0.61
CA ASN A 113 -8.50 -15.76 -1.29
C ASN A 113 -8.58 -14.70 -2.39
N ILE A 114 -9.04 -15.09 -3.56
CA ILE A 114 -9.23 -14.17 -4.69
C ILE A 114 -10.69 -14.24 -5.11
N PHE A 115 -11.36 -13.09 -5.08
CA PHE A 115 -12.72 -12.92 -5.55
C PHE A 115 -12.64 -12.29 -6.94
N LEU A 116 -12.79 -13.12 -7.98
CA LEU A 116 -12.74 -12.64 -9.37
C LEU A 116 -14.11 -12.16 -9.83
N SER A 117 -14.13 -10.98 -10.45
CA SER A 117 -15.28 -10.45 -11.17
C SER A 117 -15.60 -11.31 -12.39
N GLU A 118 -16.89 -11.48 -12.69
CA GLU A 118 -17.35 -12.15 -13.91
C GLU A 118 -17.06 -11.32 -15.17
N HIS A 119 -16.81 -10.01 -15.01
CA HIS A 119 -16.56 -9.07 -16.11
C HIS A 119 -15.12 -8.54 -16.07
N TYR A 120 -14.17 -9.42 -16.35
CA TYR A 120 -12.74 -9.12 -16.26
C TYR A 120 -12.32 -7.93 -17.15
N LYS A 121 -12.57 -7.97 -18.47
CA LYS A 121 -12.09 -6.92 -19.40
C LYS A 121 -12.67 -5.52 -19.11
N PRO A 122 -13.98 -5.33 -18.90
CA PRO A 122 -14.53 -4.03 -18.51
C PRO A 122 -13.94 -3.48 -17.21
N SER A 123 -13.60 -4.35 -16.26
CA SER A 123 -12.99 -3.94 -14.99
C SER A 123 -11.62 -3.29 -15.18
N PHE A 124 -10.80 -3.81 -16.11
CA PHE A 124 -9.51 -3.19 -16.44
C PHE A 124 -9.68 -1.84 -17.14
N ASP A 125 -10.64 -1.72 -18.05
CA ASP A 125 -10.91 -0.44 -18.70
C ASP A 125 -11.29 0.64 -17.68
N GLN A 126 -12.13 0.30 -16.70
CA GLN A 126 -12.53 1.23 -15.64
C GLN A 126 -11.37 1.65 -14.73
N ILE A 127 -10.42 0.75 -14.46
CA ILE A 127 -9.22 1.06 -13.66
C ILE A 127 -8.22 1.91 -14.44
N PHE A 128 -7.91 1.53 -15.69
CA PHE A 128 -6.78 2.09 -16.44
C PHE A 128 -7.15 3.21 -17.40
N LYS A 129 -8.42 3.36 -17.77
CA LYS A 129 -8.90 4.42 -18.67
C LYS A 129 -9.80 5.40 -17.92
N ASP A 130 -10.76 4.89 -17.16
CA ASP A 130 -11.73 5.74 -16.45
C ASP A 130 -11.22 6.17 -15.06
N HIS A 131 -10.08 5.61 -14.63
CA HIS A 131 -9.42 5.89 -13.36
C HIS A 131 -10.36 5.78 -12.14
N THR A 132 -11.25 4.79 -12.14
CA THR A 132 -12.27 4.59 -11.10
C THR A 132 -12.29 3.15 -10.58
N LEU A 133 -13.17 2.87 -9.62
CA LEU A 133 -13.46 1.54 -9.10
C LEU A 133 -14.40 0.80 -10.07
N PRO A 134 -14.10 -0.47 -10.44
CA PRO A 134 -14.99 -1.22 -11.31
C PRO A 134 -16.41 -1.40 -10.76
N GLY A 135 -17.39 -1.56 -11.65
CA GLY A 135 -18.78 -1.84 -11.25
C GLY A 135 -18.95 -3.16 -10.49
N SER A 136 -18.08 -4.14 -10.75
CA SER A 136 -17.93 -5.37 -9.97
C SER A 136 -16.45 -5.63 -9.79
N PRO A 137 -15.83 -5.17 -8.68
CA PRO A 137 -14.39 -5.25 -8.51
C PRO A 137 -13.95 -6.68 -8.22
N SER A 138 -12.83 -7.08 -8.83
CA SER A 138 -12.08 -8.23 -8.30
C SER A 138 -11.29 -7.76 -7.09
N PHE A 139 -11.17 -8.58 -6.06
CA PHE A 139 -10.38 -8.23 -4.88
C PHE A 139 -9.73 -9.45 -4.24
N TYR A 140 -8.69 -9.18 -3.47
CA TYR A 140 -7.92 -10.18 -2.75
C TYR A 140 -8.19 -10.06 -1.25
N VAL A 141 -8.25 -11.19 -0.55
CA VAL A 141 -8.36 -11.25 0.91
C VAL A 141 -7.27 -12.15 1.49
N ASN A 142 -6.46 -11.61 2.40
CA ASN A 142 -5.52 -12.37 3.21
C ASN A 142 -6.08 -12.61 4.61
N VAL A 143 -5.96 -13.85 5.11
CA VAL A 143 -6.32 -14.23 6.47
C VAL A 143 -5.08 -14.84 7.16
N PRO A 144 -4.15 -14.03 7.68
CA PRO A 144 -2.87 -14.52 8.22
C PRO A 144 -3.01 -15.46 9.41
N SER A 145 -4.06 -15.32 10.22
CA SER A 145 -4.38 -16.19 11.37
C SER A 145 -4.52 -17.68 11.00
N ARG A 146 -4.76 -17.99 9.72
CA ARG A 146 -4.80 -19.37 9.20
C ARG A 146 -3.46 -20.11 9.31
N VAL A 147 -2.34 -19.38 9.29
CA VAL A 147 -0.99 -19.94 9.34
C VAL A 147 -0.16 -19.40 10.50
N ASP A 148 -0.58 -18.30 11.11
CA ASP A 148 0.07 -17.70 12.27
C ASP A 148 -0.95 -17.30 13.34
N PRO A 149 -1.10 -18.09 14.42
CA PRO A 149 -2.00 -17.79 15.53
C PRO A 149 -1.70 -16.46 16.22
N THR A 150 -0.52 -15.85 16.02
CA THR A 150 -0.19 -14.54 16.60
C THR A 150 -0.80 -13.36 15.82
N ALA A 151 -1.36 -13.62 14.63
CA ALA A 151 -1.94 -12.59 13.77
C ALA A 151 -3.36 -12.15 14.18
N ALA A 152 -4.02 -12.87 15.09
CA ALA A 152 -5.30 -12.50 15.67
C ALA A 152 -5.46 -13.10 17.08
N PRO A 153 -6.30 -12.51 17.96
CA PRO A 153 -6.68 -13.13 19.23
C PRO A 153 -7.34 -14.51 19.03
N GLU A 154 -7.35 -15.32 20.08
CA GLU A 154 -8.03 -16.63 20.05
C GLU A 154 -9.51 -16.49 19.67
N GLY A 155 -9.99 -17.38 18.79
CA GLY A 155 -11.37 -17.37 18.31
C GLY A 155 -11.71 -16.26 17.31
N LYS A 156 -10.77 -15.39 16.96
CA LYS A 156 -10.94 -14.24 16.06
C LYS A 156 -10.10 -14.37 14.80
N ASP A 157 -10.39 -13.53 13.80
CA ASP A 157 -9.56 -13.34 12.61
C ASP A 157 -9.12 -11.89 12.46
N THR A 158 -8.02 -11.69 11.75
CA THR A 158 -7.68 -10.40 11.14
C THR A 158 -7.63 -10.64 9.65
N ILE A 159 -8.22 -9.74 8.85
CA ILE A 159 -8.18 -9.87 7.39
C ILE A 159 -7.68 -8.58 6.74
N VAL A 160 -6.95 -8.73 5.64
CA VAL A 160 -6.56 -7.63 4.75
C VAL A 160 -7.27 -7.83 3.42
N VAL A 161 -8.08 -6.86 3.03
CA VAL A 161 -8.76 -6.84 1.73
C VAL A 161 -8.09 -5.82 0.84
N LEU A 162 -7.69 -6.21 -0.37
CA LEU A 162 -7.10 -5.33 -1.37
C LEU A 162 -8.00 -5.25 -2.60
N VAL A 163 -8.49 -4.04 -2.90
CA VAL A 163 -9.38 -3.73 -4.03
C VAL A 163 -8.62 -2.84 -5.02
N PRO A 164 -8.25 -3.35 -6.22
CA PRO A 164 -7.62 -2.53 -7.25
C PRO A 164 -8.57 -1.46 -7.78
N ILE A 165 -8.07 -0.23 -7.91
CA ILE A 165 -8.80 0.92 -8.46
C ILE A 165 -7.88 1.77 -9.35
N GLY A 166 -8.45 2.71 -10.09
CA GLY A 166 -7.64 3.75 -10.75
C GLY A 166 -6.80 4.55 -9.78
N HIS A 167 -5.63 5.03 -10.24
CA HIS A 167 -4.81 5.97 -9.46
C HIS A 167 -5.48 7.36 -9.39
N ILE A 168 -5.02 8.19 -8.45
CA ILE A 168 -5.49 9.59 -8.35
C ILE A 168 -5.20 10.31 -9.66
N THR A 169 -6.18 11.04 -10.16
CA THR A 169 -6.04 11.97 -11.27
C THR A 169 -6.46 13.37 -10.81
N SER A 170 -6.15 14.40 -11.59
CA SER A 170 -6.63 15.75 -11.36
C SER A 170 -8.12 15.93 -11.69
N ASN A 171 -8.88 14.83 -11.88
CA ASN A 171 -10.30 14.88 -12.17
C ASN A 171 -11.06 15.24 -10.88
N PRO A 172 -11.67 16.45 -10.80
CA PRO A 172 -12.38 16.89 -9.59
C PRO A 172 -13.69 16.12 -9.35
N ASP A 173 -14.17 15.36 -10.32
CA ASP A 173 -15.46 14.67 -10.24
C ASP A 173 -15.39 13.34 -9.45
N ILE A 174 -14.19 12.88 -9.08
CA ILE A 174 -14.02 11.64 -8.32
C ILE A 174 -14.14 11.93 -6.82
N ASP A 175 -15.31 11.63 -6.28
CA ASP A 175 -15.56 11.59 -4.83
C ASP A 175 -14.98 10.28 -4.25
N PHE A 176 -13.77 10.38 -3.70
CA PHE A 176 -13.08 9.22 -3.13
C PHE A 176 -13.79 8.64 -1.91
N ASP A 177 -14.48 9.44 -1.11
CA ASP A 177 -15.19 8.94 0.08
C ASP A 177 -16.36 8.04 -0.36
N LYS A 178 -17.12 8.47 -1.37
CA LYS A 178 -18.15 7.61 -1.99
C LYS A 178 -17.57 6.39 -2.68
N LEU A 179 -16.39 6.51 -3.29
CA LEU A 179 -15.73 5.39 -3.97
C LEU A 179 -15.26 4.33 -2.96
N VAL A 180 -14.71 4.76 -1.82
CA VAL A 180 -14.33 3.89 -0.69
C VAL A 180 -15.56 3.20 -0.11
N GLU A 181 -16.64 3.93 0.15
CA GLU A 181 -17.89 3.34 0.66
C GLU A 181 -18.45 2.29 -0.33
N ARG A 182 -18.50 2.64 -1.62
CA ARG A 182 -18.93 1.70 -2.67
C ARG A 182 -18.06 0.44 -2.69
N ALA A 183 -16.73 0.57 -2.64
CA ALA A 183 -15.83 -0.59 -2.57
C ALA A 183 -16.11 -1.44 -1.33
N ARG A 184 -16.32 -0.79 -0.17
CA ARG A 184 -16.57 -1.43 1.10
C ARG A 184 -17.83 -2.30 1.05
N GLU A 185 -18.94 -1.75 0.60
CA GLU A 185 -20.20 -2.48 0.50
C GLU A 185 -20.12 -3.58 -0.57
N GLN A 186 -19.51 -3.33 -1.73
CA GLN A 186 -19.32 -4.37 -2.76
C GLN A 186 -18.49 -5.55 -2.27
N VAL A 187 -17.43 -5.30 -1.50
CA VAL A 187 -16.62 -6.36 -0.88
C VAL A 187 -17.47 -7.19 0.09
N ILE A 188 -18.20 -6.54 0.99
CA ILE A 188 -19.06 -7.21 1.98
C ILE A 188 -20.11 -8.07 1.27
N ASP A 189 -20.87 -7.47 0.35
CA ASP A 189 -21.89 -8.13 -0.45
C ASP A 189 -21.33 -9.34 -1.19
N THR A 190 -20.16 -9.20 -1.81
CA THR A 190 -19.56 -10.27 -2.60
C THR A 190 -19.10 -11.42 -1.70
N ILE A 191 -18.53 -11.12 -0.54
CA ILE A 191 -18.12 -12.14 0.43
C ILE A 191 -19.35 -12.91 0.94
N GLU A 192 -20.40 -12.19 1.36
CA GLU A 192 -21.63 -12.81 1.86
C GLU A 192 -22.26 -13.74 0.81
N LYS A 193 -22.44 -13.23 -0.41
CA LYS A 193 -23.06 -13.97 -1.52
C LYS A 193 -22.22 -15.18 -1.94
N ARG A 194 -20.90 -15.03 -2.11
CA ARG A 194 -20.06 -16.11 -2.67
C ARG A 194 -19.63 -17.15 -1.65
N LEU A 195 -19.54 -16.79 -0.36
CA LEU A 195 -19.22 -17.74 0.71
C LEU A 195 -20.47 -18.27 1.42
N ASN A 196 -21.66 -17.79 1.05
CA ASN A 196 -22.93 -18.08 1.74
C ASN A 196 -22.82 -17.79 3.25
N VAL A 197 -22.25 -16.63 3.59
CA VAL A 197 -22.07 -16.15 4.96
C VAL A 197 -23.09 -15.06 5.22
N SER A 198 -23.91 -15.22 6.25
CA SER A 198 -24.84 -14.16 6.70
C SER A 198 -24.18 -13.21 7.68
N ASN A 199 -24.50 -11.92 7.58
CA ASN A 199 -24.10 -10.88 8.54
C ASN A 199 -22.58 -10.68 8.65
N PHE A 200 -21.83 -10.83 7.55
CA PHE A 200 -20.38 -10.57 7.51
C PHE A 200 -20.04 -9.17 8.03
N LYS A 201 -20.87 -8.17 7.71
CA LYS A 201 -20.72 -6.79 8.21
C LYS A 201 -20.69 -6.72 9.74
N SER A 202 -21.50 -7.53 10.42
CA SER A 202 -21.54 -7.59 11.90
C SER A 202 -20.33 -8.29 12.51
N MET A 203 -19.55 -9.00 11.71
CA MET A 203 -18.32 -9.66 12.16
C MET A 203 -17.14 -8.70 12.24
N ILE A 204 -17.22 -7.54 11.59
CA ILE A 204 -16.17 -6.53 11.57
C ILE A 204 -16.21 -5.76 12.90
N ASP A 205 -15.19 -5.97 13.75
CA ASP A 205 -15.04 -5.34 15.06
C ASP A 205 -14.40 -3.93 14.92
N HIS A 206 -13.40 -3.82 14.06
CA HIS A 206 -12.70 -2.58 13.74
C HIS A 206 -12.20 -2.63 12.29
N GLU A 207 -12.10 -1.46 11.65
CA GLU A 207 -11.64 -1.32 10.28
C GLU A 207 -10.71 -0.11 10.14
N LEU A 208 -9.54 -0.34 9.54
CA LEU A 208 -8.66 0.72 9.04
C LEU A 208 -8.69 0.70 7.52
N ILE A 209 -8.60 1.88 6.92
CA ILE A 209 -8.72 2.05 5.46
C ILE A 209 -7.52 2.86 4.99
N ASN A 210 -6.82 2.32 3.98
CA ASN A 210 -5.90 3.09 3.18
C ASN A 210 -6.42 3.14 1.75
N ASP A 211 -6.48 4.33 1.18
CA ASP A 211 -6.87 4.56 -0.20
C ASP A 211 -5.75 5.33 -0.94
N PRO A 212 -5.92 5.66 -2.23
CA PRO A 212 -4.90 6.39 -2.97
C PRO A 212 -4.42 7.69 -2.33
N ARG A 213 -5.26 8.36 -1.55
CA ARG A 213 -4.89 9.60 -0.83
C ARG A 213 -3.99 9.27 0.35
N SER A 214 -4.25 8.18 1.06
CA SER A 214 -3.34 7.67 2.10
C SER A 214 -1.97 7.33 1.51
N TRP A 215 -1.93 6.66 0.36
CA TRP A 215 -0.67 6.31 -0.31
C TRP A 215 0.15 7.54 -0.69
N GLN A 216 -0.52 8.57 -1.22
CA GLN A 216 0.09 9.84 -1.57
C GLN A 216 0.60 10.61 -0.35
N ASN A 217 -0.21 10.73 0.69
CA ASN A 217 0.11 11.58 1.84
C ASN A 217 1.15 10.96 2.77
N GLU A 218 1.12 9.64 2.97
CA GLU A 218 2.01 8.96 3.91
C GLU A 218 3.30 8.46 3.27
N PHE A 219 3.25 8.09 1.98
CA PHE A 219 4.38 7.43 1.30
C PHE A 219 4.90 8.19 0.09
N ASN A 220 4.30 9.34 -0.26
CA ASN A 220 4.64 10.12 -1.46
C ASN A 220 4.47 9.33 -2.77
N LEU A 221 3.47 8.44 -2.83
CA LEU A 221 3.15 7.58 -3.98
C LEU A 221 1.97 8.08 -4.84
#